data_AF-X0Z4D0-F1
#
_entry.id   AF-X0Z4D0-F1
#
_cell.length_a   1.000
_cell.length_b   1.000
_cell.length_c   1.000
_cell.angle_alpha   90.00
_cell.angle_beta   90.00
_cell.angle_gamma   90.00
#
_symmetry.space_group_name_H-M   'P 1'
#
loop_
_entity.id
_entity.type
_entity.pdbx_description
1 polymer ?
#
loop_
_entity_poly.entity_id
_entity_poly.type
_entity_poly.pdbx_seq_one_letter_code
_entity_poly.pdbx_strand_id
1 'polypeptide(L)'
;MNINLAKVLDEIEKEKGISKDILIEAIESAISSAYKKNYASNIEDVEINISKDSGEIKVFTRKTIVQKISEPLKEISIDDLPISDTEKYNIEDTILVETTPKEFGRIAAQTAKQVIVQKIREAERNVIYEKYIDKERD
;
A
#
# COMPACT_ATOMS: atom_id res chain seq x y z
N MET A 1 18.01 2.78 -14.77
CA MET A 1 16.56 2.87 -15.05
C MET A 1 15.83 2.91 -13.73
N ASN A 2 15.18 4.02 -13.37
CA ASN A 2 14.22 4.01 -12.27
C ASN A 2 12.98 3.24 -12.78
N ILE A 3 12.76 2.05 -12.23
CA ILE A 3 11.58 1.24 -12.55
C ILE A 3 10.36 2.03 -12.08
N ASN A 4 9.50 2.43 -13.02
CA ASN A 4 8.24 3.09 -12.70
C ASN A 4 7.18 2.01 -12.46
N LEU A 5 6.66 1.93 -11.24
CA LEU A 5 5.70 0.90 -10.83
C LEU A 5 4.43 0.93 -11.70
N ALA A 6 3.90 2.09 -12.07
CA ALA A 6 2.71 2.17 -12.90
C ALA A 6 2.90 1.50 -14.26
N LYS A 7 4.06 1.72 -14.91
CA LYS A 7 4.38 1.07 -16.19
C LYS A 7 4.47 -0.45 -16.08
N VAL A 8 5.11 -0.93 -15.01
CA VAL A 8 5.22 -2.37 -14.75
C VAL A 8 3.84 -3.00 -14.57
N LEU A 9 2.95 -2.34 -13.83
CA LEU A 9 1.59 -2.82 -13.64
C LEU A 9 0.80 -2.86 -14.95
N ASP A 10 0.93 -1.82 -15.80
CA ASP A 10 0.29 -1.78 -17.12
C ASP A 10 0.78 -2.90 -18.05
N GLU A 11 2.08 -3.23 -18.01
CA GLU A 11 2.66 -4.32 -18.79
C GLU A 11 2.12 -5.67 -18.32
N ILE A 12 2.04 -5.92 -17.01
CA ILE A 12 1.52 -7.17 -16.46
C ILE A 12 0.05 -7.36 -16.80
N GLU A 13 -0.75 -6.29 -16.73
CA GLU A 13 -2.16 -6.35 -17.09
C GLU A 13 -2.35 -6.76 -18.56
N LYS A 14 -1.56 -6.17 -19.46
CA LYS A 14 -1.61 -6.50 -20.90
C LYS A 14 -1.11 -7.90 -21.22
N GLU A 15 0.01 -8.31 -20.62
CA GLU A 15 0.68 -9.56 -20.97
C GLU A 15 0.09 -10.79 -20.26
N LYS A 16 -0.30 -10.62 -19.00
CA LYS A 16 -0.74 -11.71 -18.13
C LYS A 16 -2.24 -11.69 -17.86
N GLY A 17 -2.95 -10.64 -18.27
CA GLY A 17 -4.39 -10.49 -18.04
C GLY A 17 -4.74 -10.27 -16.57
N ILE A 18 -3.77 -9.85 -15.74
CA ILE A 18 -3.98 -9.62 -14.31
C ILE A 18 -4.35 -8.15 -14.12
N SER A 19 -5.57 -7.89 -13.67
CA SER A 19 -6.06 -6.52 -13.41
C SER A 19 -5.08 -5.71 -12.57
N LYS A 20 -4.79 -4.49 -13.01
CA LYS A 20 -3.93 -3.55 -12.29
C LYS A 20 -4.43 -3.27 -10.87
N ASP A 21 -5.73 -3.15 -10.70
CA ASP A 21 -6.37 -2.91 -9.40
C ASP A 21 -6.11 -4.05 -8.40
N ILE A 22 -6.24 -5.30 -8.84
CA ILE A 22 -5.94 -6.48 -8.02
C ILE A 22 -4.46 -6.50 -7.59
N LEU A 23 -3.55 -6.11 -8.49
CA LEU A 23 -2.13 -6.02 -8.17
C LEU A 23 -1.86 -4.91 -7.15
N ILE A 24 -2.47 -3.74 -7.32
CA ILE A 24 -2.32 -2.61 -6.40
C ILE A 24 -2.79 -2.99 -5.01
N GLU A 25 -4.00 -3.54 -4.86
CA GLU A 25 -4.53 -3.98 -3.57
C GLU A 25 -3.62 -5.01 -2.89
N ALA A 26 -3.11 -5.98 -3.67
CA ALA A 26 -2.20 -6.98 -3.14
C ALA A 26 -0.87 -6.37 -2.68
N ILE A 27 -0.35 -5.40 -3.42
CA ILE A 27 0.89 -4.70 -3.06
C ILE A 27 0.66 -3.82 -1.82
N GLU A 28 -0.43 -3.06 -1.75
CA GLU A 28 -0.79 -2.22 -0.60
C GLU A 28 -0.88 -3.06 0.68
N SER A 29 -1.57 -4.19 0.64
CA SER A 29 -1.70 -5.12 1.77
C SER A 29 -0.34 -5.69 2.23
N ALA A 30 0.51 -6.09 1.28
CA ALA A 30 1.83 -6.61 1.59
C ALA A 30 2.76 -5.53 2.16
N ILE A 31 2.72 -4.33 1.60
CA ILE A 31 3.50 -3.18 2.08
C ILE A 31 3.03 -2.75 3.46
N SER A 32 1.71 -2.70 3.72
CA SER A 32 1.16 -2.39 5.04
C SER A 32 1.69 -3.38 6.08
N SER A 33 1.66 -4.67 5.76
CA SER A 33 2.21 -5.72 6.62
C SER A 33 3.72 -5.56 6.85
N ALA A 34 4.48 -5.22 5.80
CA ALA A 34 5.92 -4.96 5.91
C ALA A 34 6.21 -3.71 6.76
N TYR A 35 5.41 -2.66 6.62
CA TYR A 35 5.54 -1.43 7.39
C TYR A 35 5.33 -1.69 8.89
N LYS A 36 4.22 -2.35 9.26
CA LYS A 36 3.91 -2.71 10.65
C LYS A 36 5.04 -3.51 11.29
N LYS A 37 5.62 -4.47 10.56
CA LYS A 37 6.74 -5.29 11.05
C LYS A 37 8.03 -4.52 11.29
N ASN A 38 8.35 -3.51 10.47
CA ASN A 38 9.64 -2.82 10.50
C ASN A 38 9.64 -1.52 11.33
N TYR A 39 8.52 -0.81 11.36
CA TYR A 39 8.47 0.56 11.91
C TYR A 39 7.53 0.70 13.10
N ALA A 40 6.56 -0.19 13.23
CA ALA A 40 5.48 0.05 14.16
C ALA A 40 4.75 -1.22 14.57
N SER A 41 5.36 -1.96 15.49
CA SER A 41 4.68 -3.05 16.20
C SER A 41 3.40 -2.57 16.93
N ASN A 42 3.27 -1.25 17.17
CA ASN A 42 2.21 -0.63 17.96
C ASN A 42 1.37 0.41 17.18
N ILE A 43 1.51 0.52 15.85
CA ILE A 43 0.58 1.32 15.03
C ILE A 43 -0.41 0.34 14.38
N GLU A 44 -1.66 0.42 14.83
CA GLU A 44 -2.71 -0.52 14.40
C GLU A 44 -3.19 -0.21 12.97
N ASP A 45 -3.27 1.08 12.62
CA ASP A 45 -3.86 1.55 11.37
C ASP A 45 -2.82 2.25 10.48
N VAL A 46 -2.29 1.45 9.54
CA VAL A 46 -1.40 1.89 8.47
C VAL A 46 -2.09 1.63 7.15
N GLU A 47 -2.36 2.71 6.43
CA GLU A 47 -2.93 2.68 5.09
C GLU A 47 -1.83 2.98 4.08
N ILE A 48 -1.77 2.15 3.03
CA ILE A 48 -0.85 2.35 1.92
C ILE A 48 -1.69 2.75 0.73
N ASN A 49 -1.33 3.85 0.08
CA ASN A 49 -1.96 4.28 -1.15
C ASN A 49 -0.94 4.26 -2.28
N ILE A 50 -1.29 3.59 -3.37
CA ILE A 50 -0.48 3.56 -4.59
C ILE A 50 -1.22 4.31 -5.70
N SER A 51 -0.60 5.37 -6.20
CA SER A 51 -1.12 6.09 -7.35
C SER A 51 -1.09 5.19 -8.59
N LYS A 52 -2.27 4.92 -9.19
CA LYS A 52 -2.37 4.13 -10.42
C LYS A 52 -1.55 4.74 -11.56
N ASP A 53 -1.50 6.06 -11.66
CA ASP A 53 -0.88 6.77 -12.78
C ASP A 53 0.64 6.92 -12.62
N SER A 54 1.09 7.31 -11.42
CA SER A 54 2.51 7.59 -11.17
C SER A 54 3.28 6.40 -10.59
N GLY A 55 2.57 5.48 -9.92
CA GLY A 55 3.18 4.43 -9.12
C GLY A 55 3.79 4.93 -7.80
N GLU A 56 3.53 6.19 -7.43
CA GLU A 56 3.95 6.75 -6.14
C GLU A 56 3.26 6.01 -5.00
N ILE A 57 4.03 5.65 -3.98
CA ILE A 57 3.55 4.93 -2.80
C ILE A 57 3.59 5.90 -1.62
N LYS A 58 2.43 6.14 -1.03
CA LYS A 58 2.28 6.96 0.17
C LYS A 58 1.81 6.10 1.33
N VAL A 59 2.34 6.41 2.51
CA VAL A 59 1.98 5.74 3.76
C VAL A 59 1.22 6.74 4.61
N PHE A 60 0.04 6.34 5.07
CA PHE A 60 -0.76 7.11 6.00
C PHE A 60 -0.91 6.34 7.30
N THR A 61 -0.79 7.04 8.42
CA THR A 61 -1.01 6.48 9.75
C THR A 61 -2.13 7.24 10.43
N ARG A 62 -3.04 6.52 11.11
CA ARG A 62 -4.04 7.14 11.95
C ARG A 62 -3.36 7.79 13.16
N LYS A 63 -3.69 9.05 13.41
CA LYS A 63 -3.24 9.80 14.58
C LYS A 63 -4.40 10.48 15.29
N THR A 64 -4.31 10.57 16.60
CA THR A 64 -5.23 11.33 17.46
C THR A 64 -4.77 12.78 17.53
N ILE A 65 -5.70 13.70 17.36
CA ILE A 65 -5.45 15.14 17.44
C ILE A 65 -5.40 15.53 18.91
N VAL A 66 -4.30 16.15 19.34
CA VAL A 66 -4.07 16.56 20.73
C VAL A 66 -3.57 18.00 20.78
N GLN A 67 -3.68 18.64 21.94
CA GLN A 67 -3.06 19.96 22.15
C GLN A 67 -1.55 19.86 22.38
N LYS A 68 -1.09 18.79 23.04
CA LYS A 68 0.30 18.58 23.39
C LYS A 68 0.66 17.12 23.16
N ILE A 69 1.62 16.89 22.28
CA ILE A 69 2.07 15.55 21.90
C ILE A 69 2.80 14.89 23.07
N SER A 70 2.34 13.70 23.43
CA SER A 70 2.92 12.75 24.40
C SER A 70 3.41 11.48 23.71
N GLU A 71 2.72 11.01 22.67
CA GLU A 71 3.04 9.84 21.86
C GLU A 71 3.20 10.23 20.37
N PRO A 72 4.39 10.67 19.91
CA PRO A 72 4.59 11.21 18.56
C PRO A 72 4.25 10.26 17.39
N LEU A 73 4.17 8.95 17.65
CA LEU A 73 3.79 7.96 16.64
C LEU A 73 2.27 7.87 16.47
N LYS A 74 1.49 8.18 17.51
CA LYS A 74 0.03 8.05 17.52
C LYS A 74 -0.69 9.39 17.58
N GLU A 75 0.03 10.47 17.83
CA GLU A 75 -0.55 11.78 18.05
C GLU A 75 -0.02 12.81 17.04
N ILE A 76 -0.83 13.84 16.80
CA ILE A 76 -0.51 15.04 16.06
C ILE A 76 -1.07 16.26 16.80
N SER A 77 -0.33 17.37 16.82
CA SER A 77 -0.87 18.60 17.39
C SER A 77 -1.97 19.15 16.49
N ILE A 78 -3.04 19.68 17.07
CA ILE A 78 -4.05 20.44 16.31
C ILE A 78 -3.40 21.62 15.56
N ASP A 79 -2.34 22.19 16.13
CA ASP A 79 -1.59 23.31 15.54
C ASP A 79 -0.71 22.89 14.34
N ASP A 80 -0.41 21.58 14.22
CA ASP A 80 0.38 21.03 13.12
C ASP A 80 -0.51 20.65 11.91
N LEU A 81 -1.83 20.73 12.07
CA LEU A 81 -2.76 20.43 10.98
C LEU A 81 -2.79 21.56 9.95
N PRO A 82 -2.99 21.24 8.65
CA PRO A 82 -3.27 22.26 7.65
C PRO A 82 -4.48 23.11 8.05
N ILE A 83 -4.46 24.41 7.76
CA ILE A 83 -5.57 25.34 8.09
C ILE A 83 -6.90 24.85 7.50
N SER A 84 -6.86 24.21 6.33
CA SER A 84 -8.04 23.61 5.69
C SER A 84 -8.69 22.49 6.49
N ASP A 85 -7.96 21.89 7.41
CA ASP A 85 -8.39 20.75 8.22
C ASP A 85 -8.63 21.15 9.68
N THR A 86 -8.00 22.23 10.19
CA THR A 86 -8.26 22.74 11.55
C THR A 86 -9.70 23.15 11.77
N GLU A 87 -10.45 23.53 10.73
CA GLU A 87 -11.88 23.86 10.83
C GLU A 87 -12.80 22.64 10.79
N LYS A 88 -12.27 21.47 10.42
CA LYS A 88 -13.03 20.22 10.25
C LYS A 88 -12.93 19.27 11.44
N TYR A 89 -11.86 19.38 12.21
CA TYR A 89 -11.53 18.44 13.27
C TYR A 89 -11.39 19.15 14.62
N ASN A 90 -11.70 18.43 15.68
CA ASN A 90 -11.53 18.84 17.06
C ASN A 90 -10.40 18.04 17.73
N ILE A 91 -9.98 18.50 18.90
CA ILE A 91 -9.12 17.69 19.79
C ILE A 91 -9.86 16.38 20.11
N GLU A 92 -9.12 15.29 20.24
CA GLU A 92 -9.58 13.90 20.40
C GLU A 92 -10.10 13.22 19.13
N ASP A 93 -10.31 13.95 18.02
CA ASP A 93 -10.63 13.33 16.74
C ASP A 93 -9.42 12.54 16.18
N THR A 94 -9.71 11.62 15.25
CA THR A 94 -8.65 10.87 14.54
C THR A 94 -8.57 11.27 13.08
N ILE A 95 -7.34 11.41 12.58
CA ILE A 95 -7.05 11.80 11.20
C ILE A 95 -5.95 10.91 10.61
N LEU A 96 -5.98 10.71 9.30
CA LEU A 96 -4.90 10.07 8.56
C LEU A 96 -3.84 11.11 8.20
N VAL A 97 -2.61 10.86 8.64
CA VAL A 97 -1.47 11.74 8.36
C VAL A 97 -0.48 11.00 7.48
N GLU A 98 0.03 11.67 6.45
CA GLU A 98 1.10 11.11 5.61
C GLU A 98 2.38 10.98 6.45
N THR A 99 2.84 9.74 6.62
CA THR A 99 4.01 9.40 7.44
C THR A 99 5.03 8.61 6.61
N THR A 100 5.06 8.80 5.29
CA THR A 100 5.96 8.10 4.36
C THR A 100 7.43 8.31 4.74
N PRO A 101 8.14 7.29 5.27
CA PRO A 101 9.54 7.46 5.63
C PRO A 101 10.41 7.55 4.36
N LYS A 102 11.43 8.42 4.38
CA LYS A 102 12.34 8.60 3.22
C LYS A 102 13.03 7.31 2.77
N GLU A 103 13.34 6.41 3.70
CA GLU A 103 13.99 5.13 3.42
C GLU A 103 13.02 4.00 3.05
N PHE A 104 11.71 4.23 3.20
CA PHE A 104 10.70 3.20 2.97
C PHE A 104 10.58 2.79 1.51
N GLY A 105 10.99 3.66 0.58
CA GLY A 105 10.96 3.39 -0.86
C GLY A 105 11.65 2.08 -1.25
N ARG A 106 12.76 1.71 -0.58
CA ARG A 106 13.47 0.45 -0.87
C ARG A 106 12.67 -0.78 -0.43
N ILE A 107 12.09 -0.73 0.77
CA ILE A 107 11.27 -1.82 1.33
C ILE A 107 10.01 -1.98 0.48
N ALA A 108 9.34 -0.88 0.17
CA ALA A 108 8.16 -0.85 -0.68
C ALA A 108 8.45 -1.47 -2.07
N ALA A 109 9.54 -1.06 -2.73
CA ALA A 109 9.92 -1.59 -4.04
C ALA A 109 10.22 -3.10 -4.00
N GLN A 110 10.93 -3.57 -2.97
CA GLN A 110 11.25 -5.00 -2.83
C GLN A 110 9.98 -5.84 -2.59
N THR A 111 9.10 -5.38 -1.70
CA THR A 111 7.83 -6.04 -1.41
C THR A 111 6.92 -6.05 -2.64
N ALA A 112 6.79 -4.92 -3.35
CA ALA A 112 6.00 -4.84 -4.58
C ALA A 112 6.49 -5.84 -5.63
N LYS A 113 7.81 -5.92 -5.86
CA LYS A 113 8.40 -6.91 -6.77
C LYS A 113 8.05 -8.35 -6.37
N GLN A 114 8.09 -8.67 -5.08
CA GLN A 114 7.78 -10.00 -4.59
C GLN A 114 6.31 -10.37 -4.84
N VAL A 115 5.38 -9.46 -4.53
CA VAL A 115 3.94 -9.64 -4.74
C VAL A 115 3.62 -9.83 -6.22
N ILE A 116 4.21 -9.00 -7.08
CA ILE A 116 4.06 -9.11 -8.54
C ILE A 116 4.45 -10.50 -9.03
N VAL A 117 5.63 -11.00 -8.62
CA VAL A 117 6.09 -12.34 -9.02
C VAL A 117 5.16 -13.44 -8.50
N GLN A 118 4.61 -13.29 -7.29
CA GLN A 118 3.65 -14.24 -6.74
C GLN A 118 2.35 -14.26 -7.56
N LYS A 119 1.80 -13.09 -7.89
CA LYS A 119 0.56 -12.96 -8.67
C LYS A 119 0.69 -13.51 -10.09
N ILE A 120 1.83 -13.28 -10.74
CA ILE A 120 2.12 -13.89 -12.04
C ILE A 120 2.11 -15.41 -11.95
N ARG A 121 2.78 -15.98 -10.96
CA ARG A 121 2.81 -17.44 -10.77
C ARG A 121 1.44 -18.03 -10.43
N GLU A 122 0.60 -17.30 -9.70
CA GLU A 122 -0.78 -17.70 -9.41
C GLU A 122 -1.62 -17.75 -10.69
N ALA A 123 -1.55 -16.71 -11.51
CA ALA A 123 -2.26 -16.65 -12.79
C ALA A 123 -1.81 -17.78 -13.73
N GLU A 124 -0.51 -18.05 -13.82
CA GLU A 124 0.02 -19.15 -14.65
C GLU A 124 -0.44 -20.53 -14.17
N ARG A 125 -0.52 -20.75 -12.86
CA ARG A 125 -1.04 -22.02 -12.29
C ARG A 125 -2.52 -22.22 -12.59
N ASN A 126 -3.33 -21.16 -12.51
CA ASN A 126 -4.77 -21.25 -12.78
C ASN A 126 -5.03 -21.68 -14.23
N VAL A 127 -4.29 -21.14 -15.19
CA VAL A 127 -4.40 -21.53 -16.61
C VAL A 127 -4.03 -23.00 -16.84
N ILE A 128 -3.01 -23.52 -16.15
CA ILE A 128 -2.64 -24.93 -16.25
C ILE A 128 -3.74 -25.81 -15.68
N TYR A 129 -4.29 -25.45 -14.52
CA TYR A 129 -5.36 -26.19 -13.86
C TYR A 129 -6.64 -26.27 -14.72
N GLU A 130 -7.06 -25.14 -15.31
CA GLU A 130 -8.20 -25.10 -16.24
C GLU A 130 -8.01 -26.05 -17.43
N LYS A 131 -6.82 -26.04 -18.04
CA LYS A 131 -6.48 -26.96 -19.15
C LYS A 131 -6.49 -28.43 -18.76
N TYR A 132 -6.23 -28.76 -17.50
CA TYR A 132 -6.29 -30.15 -17.01
C TYR A 132 -7.74 -30.60 -16.80
N ILE A 133 -8.61 -29.75 -16.24
CA ILE A 133 -10.04 -30.06 -16.06
C ILE A 133 -10.74 -30.26 -17.40
N ASP A 134 -10.47 -29.39 -18.38
CA ASP A 134 -11.11 -29.50 -19.70
C ASP A 134 -10.74 -30.82 -20.39
N LYS A 135 -9.53 -31.36 -20.15
CA LYS A 135 -9.10 -32.65 -20.70
C LYS A 135 -9.65 -33.88 -19.96
N GLU A 136 -10.09 -33.76 -18.71
CA GLU A 136 -10.75 -34.85 -17.99
C GLU A 136 -12.26 -34.91 -18.28
N ARG A 137 -12.81 -33.89 -18.92
CA ARG A 137 -14.24 -33.79 -19.28
C ARG A 137 -14.56 -34.25 -20.70
N ASP A 138 -13.55 -34.51 -21.51
CA ASP A 138 -13.61 -35.15 -22.84
C ASP A 138 -13.24 -36.64 -22.74
#